data_AF-A0A8W8KFW7-F1
#
_entry.id   AF-A0A8W8KFW7-F1
#
_cell.length_a   1.000
_cell.length_b   1.000
_cell.length_c   1.000
_cell.angle_alpha   90.00
_cell.angle_beta   90.00
_cell.angle_gamma   90.00
#
_symmetry.space_group_name_H-M   'P 1'
#
loop_
_entity.id
_entity.type
_entity.pdbx_description
1 polymer ?
#
loop_
_entity_poly.entity_id
_entity_poly.type
_entity_poly.pdbx_seq_one_letter_code
_entity_poly.pdbx_strand_id
1 'polypeptide(L)'
;AVYIDTEGSFIVERLVDIAKATVDHCNEMARLEGFKEGEITVESVLSGVHFYRCHDYVELLATVHLLPEFIKKHPKIKVVLVDSVAFHFRHDFDDLSLRTRLLTTMAQSFIKLATEFKIAIVLTNQMTTKFSPGEDSRLVPALGESWGHASTIRVILYWEGQKRWAWLYKSPSKKESRVPYQITMGGVRDIVTFPADNSNDQSDDEPSSKRQKVS
;
A
#
# COMPACT_ATOMS: atom_id res chain seq x y z
N ALA A 1 -9.68 11.64 4.96
CA ALA A 1 -9.48 10.34 4.27
C ALA A 1 -10.72 9.49 4.47
N VAL A 2 -11.00 8.57 3.56
CA VAL A 2 -11.95 7.47 3.79
C VAL A 2 -11.15 6.17 3.82
N TYR A 3 -11.39 5.34 4.83
CA TYR A 3 -10.79 4.01 4.96
C TYR A 3 -11.92 2.98 5.01
N ILE A 4 -11.92 2.06 4.04
CA ILE A 4 -12.89 0.97 3.93
C ILE A 4 -12.16 -0.33 4.29
N ASP A 5 -12.53 -0.90 5.44
CA ASP A 5 -11.95 -2.14 5.98
C ASP A 5 -12.85 -3.33 5.66
N THR A 6 -12.35 -4.24 4.83
CA THR A 6 -13.02 -5.50 4.49
C THR A 6 -12.48 -6.68 5.28
N GLU A 7 -11.30 -6.58 5.89
CA GLU A 7 -10.66 -7.68 6.62
C GLU A 7 -10.92 -7.63 8.13
N GLY A 8 -11.05 -6.44 8.72
CA GLY A 8 -11.21 -6.23 10.16
C GLY A 8 -9.88 -6.02 10.86
N SER A 9 -8.83 -5.72 10.08
CA SER A 9 -7.45 -5.58 10.55
C SER A 9 -7.10 -4.15 10.93
N PHE A 10 -8.06 -3.22 10.93
CA PHE A 10 -7.82 -1.85 11.32
C PHE A 10 -7.58 -1.72 12.83
N ILE A 11 -6.41 -1.17 13.20
CA ILE A 11 -6.01 -0.98 14.60
C ILE A 11 -5.96 0.52 14.88
N VAL A 12 -6.83 0.98 15.78
CA VAL A 12 -6.97 2.42 16.10
C VAL A 12 -5.72 2.93 16.81
N GLU A 13 -5.17 2.15 17.75
CA GLU A 13 -3.95 2.47 18.48
C GLU A 13 -2.79 2.73 17.51
N ARG A 14 -2.74 1.93 16.43
CA ARG A 14 -1.71 2.09 15.40
C ARG A 14 -1.86 3.40 14.63
N LEU A 15 -3.09 3.81 14.32
CA LEU A 15 -3.35 5.11 13.71
C LEU A 15 -2.94 6.25 14.65
N VAL A 16 -3.23 6.12 15.94
CA VAL A 16 -2.85 7.12 16.96
C VAL A 16 -1.33 7.28 17.05
N ASP A 17 -0.57 6.18 17.06
CA ASP A 17 0.89 6.23 17.09
C ASP A 17 1.48 6.94 15.86
N ILE A 18 0.93 6.62 14.67
CA ILE A 18 1.34 7.27 13.42
C ILE A 18 0.95 8.75 13.42
N ALA A 19 -0.23 9.10 13.93
CA ALA A 19 -0.70 10.48 14.02
C ALA A 19 0.18 11.32 14.95
N LYS A 20 0.54 10.80 16.13
CA LYS A 20 1.48 11.45 17.06
C LYS A 20 2.82 11.73 16.38
N ALA A 21 3.43 10.70 15.79
CA ALA A 21 4.70 10.85 15.10
C ALA A 21 4.63 11.80 13.90
N THR A 22 3.47 11.91 13.24
CA THR A 22 3.26 12.86 12.13
C THR A 22 3.17 14.29 12.65
N VAL A 23 2.43 14.52 13.74
CA VAL A 23 2.33 15.83 14.38
C VAL A 23 3.70 16.31 14.87
N ASP A 24 4.45 15.44 15.55
CA ASP A 24 5.81 15.75 16.02
C ASP A 24 6.73 16.13 14.85
N HIS A 25 6.68 15.35 13.76
CA HIS A 25 7.47 15.64 12.55
C HIS A 25 7.07 16.95 11.88
N CYS A 26 5.77 17.23 11.74
CA CYS A 26 5.28 18.48 11.16
C CYS A 26 5.66 19.69 12.00
N ASN A 27 5.58 19.60 13.32
CA ASN A 27 5.98 20.69 14.22
C ASN A 27 7.49 20.97 14.13
N GLU A 28 8.32 19.92 14.07
CA GLU A 28 9.77 20.09 13.89
C GLU A 28 10.10 20.76 12.55
N MET A 29 9.43 20.35 11.46
CA MET A 29 9.60 20.99 10.15
C MET A 29 9.13 22.45 10.15
N ALA A 30 7.99 22.74 10.78
CA ALA A 30 7.48 24.11 10.89
C ALA A 30 8.45 25.02 11.65
N ARG A 31 9.09 24.50 12.70
CA ARG A 31 10.13 25.22 13.46
C ARG A 31 11.36 25.53 12.61
N LEU A 32 11.79 24.59 11.76
CA LEU A 32 12.93 24.78 10.86
C LEU A 32 12.63 25.81 9.76
N GLU A 33 11.40 25.86 9.27
CA GLU A 33 10.98 26.75 8.17
C GLU A 33 10.36 28.08 8.65
N GLY A 34 10.24 28.29 9.97
CA GLY A 34 9.71 29.54 10.55
C GLY A 34 8.19 29.71 10.43
N PHE A 35 7.45 28.63 10.20
CA PHE A 35 5.99 28.62 10.23
C PHE A 35 5.45 28.56 11.67
N LYS A 36 4.17 28.96 11.85
CA LYS A 36 3.52 28.88 13.17
C LYS A 36 3.37 27.43 13.61
N GLU A 37 3.90 27.11 14.78
CA GLU A 37 3.66 25.84 15.47
C GLU A 37 2.16 25.67 15.80
N GLY A 38 1.65 24.43 15.73
CA GLY A 38 0.35 24.07 16.31
C GLY A 38 -0.87 24.05 15.39
N GLU A 39 -0.72 24.14 14.06
CA GLU A 39 -1.88 23.96 13.15
C GLU A 39 -2.38 22.52 13.05
N ILE A 40 -1.52 21.53 13.28
CA ILE A 40 -1.85 20.10 13.21
C ILE A 40 -1.80 19.46 14.60
N THR A 41 -2.94 18.92 15.05
CA THR A 41 -3.02 18.12 16.28
C THR A 41 -3.41 16.69 15.96
N VAL A 42 -3.19 15.77 16.92
CA VAL A 42 -3.57 14.36 16.76
C VAL A 42 -5.08 14.24 16.54
N GLU A 43 -5.88 15.00 17.28
CA GLU A 43 -7.34 15.03 17.17
C GLU A 43 -7.78 15.53 15.79
N SER A 44 -7.09 16.54 15.24
CA SER A 44 -7.37 17.05 13.89
C SER A 44 -7.09 15.99 12.81
N VAL A 45 -6.03 15.19 12.98
CA VAL A 45 -5.69 14.10 12.05
C VAL A 45 -6.73 12.99 12.15
N LEU A 46 -7.05 12.54 13.36
CA LEU A 46 -7.99 11.43 13.61
C LEU A 46 -9.41 11.79 13.16
N SER A 47 -9.88 13.00 13.47
CA SER A 47 -11.21 13.47 13.03
C SER A 47 -11.33 13.61 11.51
N GLY A 48 -10.21 13.72 10.81
CA GLY A 48 -10.14 13.73 9.35
C GLY A 48 -10.25 12.34 8.71
N VAL A 49 -10.28 11.25 9.48
CA VAL A 49 -10.37 9.87 8.97
C VAL A 49 -11.80 9.33 9.16
N HIS A 50 -12.45 9.03 8.05
CA HIS A 50 -13.76 8.38 8.02
C HIS A 50 -13.58 6.89 7.80
N PHE A 51 -14.00 6.08 8.78
CA PHE A 51 -13.83 4.62 8.77
C PHE A 51 -15.14 3.90 8.44
N TYR A 52 -15.08 2.90 7.57
CA TYR A 52 -16.19 2.02 7.22
C TYR A 52 -15.75 0.57 7.27
N ARG A 53 -16.51 -0.26 7.98
CA ARG A 53 -16.33 -1.72 8.00
C ARG A 53 -17.32 -2.35 7.03
N CYS A 54 -16.83 -3.17 6.11
CA CYS A 54 -17.67 -3.94 5.18
C CYS A 54 -17.47 -5.44 5.42
N HIS A 55 -18.53 -6.14 5.81
CA HIS A 55 -18.51 -7.55 6.17
C HIS A 55 -18.68 -8.49 4.98
N ASP A 56 -19.19 -7.99 3.86
CA ASP A 56 -19.32 -8.74 2.61
C ASP A 56 -19.10 -7.85 1.37
N TYR A 57 -19.14 -8.46 0.19
CA TYR A 57 -18.98 -7.72 -1.06
C TYR A 57 -20.16 -6.80 -1.39
N VAL A 58 -21.36 -7.05 -0.85
CA VAL A 58 -22.55 -6.24 -1.08
C VAL A 58 -22.44 -4.92 -0.33
N GLU A 59 -22.05 -4.96 0.95
CA GLU A 59 -21.73 -3.79 1.77
C GLU A 59 -20.60 -2.97 1.15
N LEU A 60 -19.56 -3.63 0.62
CA LEU A 60 -18.47 -2.95 -0.09
C LEU A 60 -18.99 -2.21 -1.33
N LEU A 61 -19.78 -2.87 -2.19
CA LEU A 61 -20.36 -2.25 -3.38
C LEU A 61 -21.30 -1.09 -3.04
N ALA A 62 -22.15 -1.25 -2.02
CA ALA A 62 -23.03 -0.21 -1.53
C ALA A 62 -22.22 1.00 -1.01
N THR A 63 -21.18 0.75 -0.22
CA THR A 63 -20.28 1.79 0.27
C THR A 63 -19.64 2.55 -0.88
N VAL A 64 -19.09 1.85 -1.89
CA VAL A 64 -18.51 2.47 -3.10
C VAL A 64 -19.55 3.27 -3.88
N HIS A 65 -20.79 2.80 -3.95
CA HIS A 65 -21.88 3.51 -4.61
C HIS A 65 -22.24 4.83 -3.91
N LEU A 66 -22.15 4.88 -2.58
CA LEU A 66 -22.46 6.06 -1.76
C LEU A 66 -21.30 7.07 -1.67
N LEU A 67 -20.06 6.65 -1.98
CA LEU A 67 -18.87 7.49 -1.92
C LEU A 67 -18.99 8.84 -2.66
N PRO A 68 -19.54 8.94 -3.89
CA PRO A 68 -19.61 10.22 -4.59
C PRO A 68 -20.36 11.29 -3.79
N GLU A 69 -21.53 10.95 -3.24
CA GLU A 69 -22.33 11.88 -2.44
C GLU A 69 -21.68 12.20 -1.09
N PHE A 70 -21.01 11.21 -0.49
CA PHE A 70 -20.24 11.43 0.72
C PHE A 70 -19.06 12.40 0.49
N ILE A 71 -18.27 12.19 -0.56
CA ILE A 71 -17.12 13.04 -0.89
C ILE A 71 -17.55 14.47 -1.24
N LYS A 72 -18.69 14.65 -1.92
CA LYS A 72 -19.27 15.98 -2.17
C LYS A 72 -19.56 16.74 -0.87
N LYS A 73 -20.10 16.06 0.14
CA LYS A 73 -20.38 16.64 1.47
C LYS A 73 -19.10 16.88 2.29
N HIS A 74 -18.03 16.17 1.98
CA HIS A 74 -16.76 16.22 2.70
C HIS A 74 -15.58 16.58 1.76
N PRO A 75 -15.52 17.83 1.25
CA PRO A 75 -14.56 18.25 0.20
C PRO A 75 -13.08 18.20 0.62
N LYS A 76 -12.81 18.08 1.93
CA LYS A 76 -11.46 17.91 2.49
C LYS A 76 -10.91 16.50 2.28
N ILE A 77 -11.72 15.52 1.87
CA ILE A 77 -11.24 14.18 1.57
C ILE A 77 -10.38 14.22 0.31
N LYS A 78 -9.13 13.76 0.43
CA LYS A 78 -8.18 13.65 -0.69
C LYS A 78 -7.71 12.23 -0.98
N VAL A 79 -8.11 11.27 -0.17
CA VAL A 79 -7.75 9.86 -0.34
C VAL A 79 -8.86 8.93 0.13
N VAL A 80 -9.10 7.87 -0.64
CA VAL A 80 -9.92 6.71 -0.28
C VAL A 80 -9.02 5.48 -0.29
N LEU A 81 -9.05 4.71 0.79
CA LEU A 81 -8.33 3.46 0.94
C LEU A 81 -9.33 2.31 1.04
N VAL A 82 -9.06 1.20 0.35
CA VAL A 82 -9.82 -0.05 0.47
C VAL A 82 -8.86 -1.16 0.85
N ASP A 83 -9.04 -1.69 2.06
CA ASP A 83 -8.19 -2.70 2.66
C ASP A 83 -9.00 -3.95 3.06
N SER A 84 -9.08 -4.97 2.22
CA SER A 84 -8.64 -5.06 0.84
C SER A 84 -9.78 -5.22 -0.15
N VAL A 85 -9.54 -4.85 -1.40
CA VAL A 85 -10.52 -5.05 -2.47
C VAL A 85 -10.66 -6.53 -2.85
N ALA A 86 -9.74 -7.37 -2.41
CA ALA A 86 -9.64 -8.76 -2.81
C ALA A 86 -10.28 -9.74 -1.81
N PHE A 87 -10.40 -9.36 -0.53
CA PHE A 87 -10.85 -10.24 0.54
C PHE A 87 -12.19 -10.93 0.24
N HIS A 88 -13.23 -10.16 -0.11
CA HIS A 88 -14.57 -10.71 -0.38
C HIS A 88 -14.71 -11.40 -1.74
N PHE A 89 -13.71 -11.29 -2.63
CA PHE A 89 -13.78 -11.84 -3.99
C PHE A 89 -12.82 -13.02 -4.21
N ARG A 90 -12.01 -13.43 -3.22
CA ARG A 90 -10.95 -14.43 -3.44
C ARG A 90 -11.29 -15.86 -3.08
N HIS A 91 -12.18 -16.12 -2.12
CA HIS A 91 -12.37 -17.49 -1.58
C HIS A 91 -13.80 -18.05 -1.72
N ASP A 92 -14.85 -17.22 -1.78
CA ASP A 92 -16.23 -17.71 -1.75
C ASP A 92 -17.10 -17.10 -2.88
N PHE A 93 -16.61 -17.13 -4.12
CA PHE A 93 -17.34 -16.54 -5.26
C PHE A 93 -17.48 -17.55 -6.41
N ASP A 94 -18.56 -18.32 -6.39
CA ASP A 94 -18.84 -19.41 -7.34
C ASP A 94 -18.98 -18.90 -8.79
N ASP A 95 -19.66 -17.77 -8.98
CA ASP A 95 -19.86 -17.18 -10.30
C ASP A 95 -18.71 -16.22 -10.66
N LEU A 96 -17.69 -16.77 -11.31
CA LEU A 96 -16.53 -16.02 -11.78
C LEU A 96 -16.88 -14.91 -12.80
N SER A 97 -17.98 -15.07 -13.55
CA SER A 97 -18.43 -14.07 -14.51
C SER A 97 -19.01 -12.86 -13.79
N LEU A 98 -19.87 -13.09 -12.80
CA LEU A 98 -20.41 -12.06 -11.92
C LEU A 98 -19.28 -11.38 -11.14
N ARG A 99 -18.35 -12.15 -10.56
CA ARG A 99 -17.16 -11.63 -9.88
C ARG A 99 -16.41 -10.61 -10.76
N THR A 100 -16.11 -11.00 -11.99
CA THR A 100 -15.37 -10.15 -12.95
C THR A 100 -16.14 -8.88 -13.28
N ARG A 101 -17.45 -8.99 -13.49
CA ARG A 101 -18.32 -7.84 -13.75
C ARG A 101 -18.36 -6.87 -12.57
N LEU A 102 -18.59 -7.37 -11.35
CA LEU A 102 -18.65 -6.55 -10.13
C LEU A 102 -17.33 -5.83 -9.87
N LEU A 103 -16.20 -6.54 -9.98
CA LEU A 103 -14.88 -5.95 -9.87
C LEU A 103 -14.68 -4.86 -10.94
N THR A 104 -15.00 -5.14 -12.21
CA THR A 104 -14.85 -4.16 -13.29
C THR A 104 -15.68 -2.91 -13.05
N THR A 105 -16.94 -3.06 -12.61
CA THR A 105 -17.81 -1.93 -12.26
C THR A 105 -17.24 -1.11 -11.10
N MET A 106 -16.76 -1.77 -10.04
CA MET A 106 -16.15 -1.08 -8.90
C MET A 106 -14.88 -0.32 -9.30
N ALA A 107 -14.03 -0.92 -10.14
CA ALA A 107 -12.85 -0.26 -10.69
C ALA A 107 -13.22 0.99 -11.50
N GLN A 108 -14.25 0.93 -12.35
CA GLN A 108 -14.75 2.09 -13.09
C GLN A 108 -15.28 3.18 -12.16
N SER A 109 -16.00 2.82 -11.10
CA SER A 109 -16.44 3.78 -10.07
C SER A 109 -15.26 4.48 -9.40
N PHE A 110 -14.20 3.75 -9.04
CA PHE A 110 -13.00 4.35 -8.46
C PHE A 110 -12.27 5.29 -9.42
N ILE A 111 -12.14 4.91 -10.70
CA ILE A 111 -11.52 5.78 -11.72
C ILE A 111 -12.35 7.07 -11.87
N LYS A 112 -13.68 6.96 -11.91
CA LYS A 112 -14.57 8.13 -11.96
C LYS A 112 -14.38 9.01 -10.72
N LEU A 113 -14.39 8.43 -9.52
CA LEU A 113 -14.16 9.17 -8.28
C LEU A 113 -12.82 9.91 -8.28
N ALA A 114 -11.74 9.23 -8.66
CA ALA A 114 -10.40 9.80 -8.72
C ALA A 114 -10.34 11.00 -9.70
N THR A 115 -10.96 10.86 -10.87
CA THR A 115 -10.90 11.87 -11.94
C THR A 115 -11.83 13.06 -11.69
N GLU A 116 -13.03 12.83 -11.15
CA GLU A 116 -14.04 13.85 -10.85
C GLU A 116 -13.65 14.69 -9.63
N PHE A 117 -13.26 14.03 -8.52
CA PHE A 117 -12.97 14.73 -7.25
C PHE A 117 -11.48 15.05 -7.05
N LYS A 118 -10.61 14.63 -7.98
CA LYS A 118 -9.15 14.81 -7.88
C LYS A 118 -8.59 14.24 -6.56
N ILE A 119 -9.00 13.02 -6.24
CA ILE A 119 -8.58 12.28 -5.05
C ILE A 119 -7.74 11.06 -5.43
N ALA A 120 -6.89 10.63 -4.51
CA ALA A 120 -6.16 9.37 -4.65
C ALA A 120 -7.05 8.19 -4.22
N ILE A 121 -7.05 7.12 -5.01
CA ILE A 121 -7.67 5.84 -4.62
C ILE A 121 -6.55 4.81 -4.44
N VAL A 122 -6.47 4.24 -3.23
CA VAL A 122 -5.48 3.22 -2.88
C VAL A 122 -6.21 1.93 -2.55
N LEU A 123 -5.87 0.86 -3.27
CA LEU A 123 -6.52 -0.44 -3.12
C LEU A 123 -5.44 -1.46 -2.75
N THR A 124 -5.63 -2.19 -1.65
CA THR A 124 -4.77 -3.33 -1.32
C THR A 124 -5.33 -4.60 -1.95
N ASN A 125 -4.43 -5.51 -2.32
CA ASN A 125 -4.75 -6.79 -2.94
C ASN A 125 -3.72 -7.81 -2.45
N GLN A 126 -4.17 -8.99 -2.03
CA GLN A 126 -3.25 -10.03 -1.59
C GLN A 126 -2.59 -10.73 -2.78
N MET A 127 -1.44 -11.37 -2.50
CA MET A 127 -0.82 -12.31 -3.42
C MET A 127 -1.31 -13.73 -3.11
N THR A 128 -1.46 -14.54 -4.14
CA THR A 128 -1.76 -15.97 -4.07
C THR A 128 -0.73 -16.75 -4.88
N THR A 129 -0.65 -18.06 -4.66
CA THR A 129 0.23 -18.94 -5.42
C THR A 129 -0.56 -19.60 -6.54
N LYS A 130 -0.10 -19.41 -7.77
CA LYS A 130 -0.62 -20.13 -8.94
C LYS A 130 0.24 -21.36 -9.17
N PHE A 131 -0.42 -22.50 -9.27
CA PHE A 131 0.17 -23.77 -9.67
C PHE A 131 -0.29 -24.10 -11.10
N SER A 132 0.65 -24.28 -12.02
CA SER A 132 0.38 -24.82 -13.35
C SER A 132 1.02 -26.21 -13.44
N PRO A 133 0.35 -27.24 -14.00
CA PRO A 133 0.99 -28.53 -14.22
C PRO A 133 2.26 -28.38 -15.07
N GLY A 134 3.41 -28.80 -14.53
CA GLY A 134 4.70 -28.73 -15.23
C GLY A 134 5.43 -27.37 -15.16
N GLU A 135 4.94 -26.39 -14.39
CA GLU A 135 5.67 -25.15 -14.10
C GLU A 135 5.94 -25.01 -12.59
N ASP A 136 7.00 -24.28 -12.25
CA ASP A 136 7.23 -23.88 -10.86
C ASP A 136 6.09 -22.98 -10.35
N SER A 137 5.76 -23.14 -9.08
CA SER A 137 4.77 -22.30 -8.42
C SER A 137 5.20 -20.84 -8.42
N ARG A 138 4.32 -19.93 -8.82
CA ARG A 138 4.61 -18.49 -8.84
C ARG A 138 3.59 -17.68 -8.06
N LEU A 139 4.08 -16.61 -7.43
CA LEU A 139 3.23 -15.62 -6.77
C LEU A 139 2.54 -14.75 -7.83
N VAL A 140 1.22 -14.60 -7.68
CA VAL A 140 0.38 -13.77 -8.56
C VAL A 140 -0.62 -12.96 -7.72
N PRO A 141 -1.08 -11.78 -8.18
CA PRO A 141 -2.14 -11.05 -7.49
C PRO A 141 -3.46 -11.83 -7.45
N ALA A 142 -4.18 -11.81 -6.32
CA ALA A 142 -5.37 -12.64 -6.09
C ALA A 142 -6.56 -12.34 -7.03
N LEU A 143 -6.65 -11.10 -7.53
CA LEU A 143 -7.71 -10.67 -8.44
C LEU A 143 -7.41 -10.91 -9.93
N GLY A 144 -6.27 -11.53 -10.26
CA GLY A 144 -5.91 -11.88 -11.63
C GLY A 144 -5.54 -10.69 -12.53
N GLU A 145 -5.26 -11.00 -13.79
CA GLU A 145 -4.74 -10.03 -14.76
C GLU A 145 -5.77 -8.96 -15.14
N SER A 146 -7.04 -9.34 -15.30
CA SER A 146 -8.13 -8.43 -15.66
C SER A 146 -8.25 -7.26 -14.69
N TRP A 147 -8.16 -7.52 -13.39
CA TRP A 147 -8.12 -6.47 -12.37
C TRP A 147 -6.87 -5.60 -12.48
N GLY A 148 -5.73 -6.21 -12.81
CA GLY A 148 -4.49 -5.51 -13.05
C GLY A 148 -4.66 -4.36 -14.05
N HIS A 149 -5.39 -4.55 -15.14
CA HIS A 149 -5.54 -3.51 -16.18
C HIS A 149 -6.22 -2.24 -15.68
N ALA A 150 -7.09 -2.33 -14.68
CA ALA A 150 -7.72 -1.17 -14.05
C ALA A 150 -6.75 -0.33 -13.21
N SER A 151 -5.69 -0.94 -12.68
CA SER A 151 -4.70 -0.25 -11.85
C SER A 151 -3.59 0.38 -12.72
N THR A 152 -3.48 1.70 -12.64
CA THR A 152 -2.48 2.53 -13.32
C THR A 152 -1.10 2.42 -12.67
N ILE A 153 -1.03 2.42 -11.34
CA ILE A 153 0.21 2.33 -10.57
C ILE A 153 0.14 1.12 -9.65
N ARG A 154 1.16 0.27 -9.68
CA ARG A 154 1.25 -0.95 -8.85
C ARG A 154 2.54 -0.98 -8.07
N VAL A 155 2.41 -1.14 -6.76
CA VAL A 155 3.53 -1.32 -5.84
C VAL A 155 3.41 -2.71 -5.21
N ILE A 156 4.46 -3.51 -5.31
CA ILE A 156 4.57 -4.80 -4.64
C ILE A 156 5.40 -4.60 -3.37
N LEU A 157 4.82 -4.96 -2.23
CA LEU A 157 5.51 -4.95 -0.95
C LEU A 157 5.92 -6.38 -0.61
N TYR A 158 7.21 -6.62 -0.38
CA TYR A 158 7.72 -7.96 -0.08
C TYR A 158 8.92 -7.93 0.85
N TRP A 159 9.27 -9.11 1.36
CA TRP A 159 10.45 -9.34 2.19
C TRP A 159 11.55 -10.01 1.37
N GLU A 160 12.78 -9.58 1.58
CA GLU A 160 13.97 -10.24 1.05
C GLU A 160 15.01 -10.28 2.19
N GLY A 161 15.26 -11.47 2.73
CA GLY A 161 16.00 -11.65 3.97
C GLY A 161 15.30 -10.94 5.14
N GLN A 162 16.01 -10.03 5.81
CA GLN A 162 15.51 -9.24 6.95
C GLN A 162 15.04 -7.83 6.55
N LYS A 163 14.94 -7.53 5.25
CA LYS A 163 14.58 -6.19 4.74
C LYS A 163 13.22 -6.22 4.05
N ARG A 164 12.46 -5.13 4.20
CA ARG A 164 11.23 -4.90 3.43
C ARG A 164 11.53 -4.06 2.20
N TRP A 165 10.91 -4.40 1.09
CA TRP A 165 11.08 -3.75 -0.20
C TRP A 165 9.74 -3.31 -0.77
N ALA A 166 9.71 -2.09 -1.29
CA ALA A 166 8.63 -1.57 -2.10
C ALA A 166 9.10 -1.51 -3.56
N TRP A 167 8.46 -2.29 -4.42
CA TRP A 167 8.79 -2.38 -5.83
C TRP A 167 7.69 -1.76 -6.67
N LEU A 168 8.01 -0.65 -7.34
CA LEU A 168 7.16 -0.04 -8.33
C LEU A 168 7.15 -0.92 -9.59
N TYR A 169 6.24 -1.88 -9.60
CA TYR A 169 6.11 -2.89 -10.66
C TYR A 169 5.55 -2.32 -11.97
N LYS A 170 4.62 -1.36 -11.86
CA LYS A 170 3.99 -0.74 -13.03
C LYS A 170 3.68 0.73 -12.77
N SER A 171 4.06 1.59 -13.71
CA SER A 171 3.67 3.00 -13.75
C SER A 171 3.70 3.52 -15.19
N PRO A 172 2.76 4.40 -15.61
CA PRO A 172 2.82 5.03 -16.93
C PRO A 172 3.92 6.10 -17.05
N SER A 173 4.43 6.62 -15.93
CA SER A 173 5.31 7.81 -15.91
C SER A 173 6.68 7.59 -15.27
N LYS A 174 6.90 6.43 -14.65
CA LYS A 174 8.13 6.12 -13.92
C LYS A 174 8.66 4.75 -14.33
N LYS A 175 9.99 4.64 -14.41
CA LYS A 175 10.65 3.36 -14.61
C LYS A 175 10.43 2.47 -13.39
N GLU A 176 10.40 1.17 -13.65
CA GLU A 176 10.38 0.15 -12.62
C GLU A 176 11.58 0.31 -11.68
N SER A 177 11.33 0.29 -10.38
CA SER A 177 12.37 0.44 -9.36
C SER A 177 11.95 -0.17 -8.03
N ARG A 178 12.92 -0.58 -7.22
CA ARG A 178 12.69 -1.06 -5.85
C ARG A 178 13.45 -0.23 -4.85
N VAL A 179 12.81 0.08 -3.73
CA VAL A 179 13.40 0.82 -2.62
C VAL A 179 13.17 0.07 -1.31
N PRO A 180 14.16 0.02 -0.42
CA PRO A 180 13.97 -0.60 0.88
C PRO A 180 13.22 0.37 1.80
N TYR A 181 12.40 -0.17 2.70
CA TYR A 181 11.71 0.61 3.73
C TYR A 181 11.67 -0.14 5.06
N GLN A 182 11.30 0.57 6.13
CA GLN A 182 11.07 -0.01 7.44
C GLN A 182 9.73 0.45 8.02
N ILE A 183 9.22 -0.32 8.97
CA ILE A 183 8.01 0.02 9.74
C ILE A 183 8.45 0.35 11.16
N THR A 184 8.20 1.58 11.60
CA THR A 184 8.50 2.06 12.95
C THR A 184 7.22 2.49 13.65
N MET A 185 7.28 2.95 14.91
CA MET A 185 6.11 3.53 15.58
C MET A 185 5.48 4.67 14.76
N GLY A 186 6.28 5.45 14.02
CA GLY A 186 5.78 6.51 13.13
C GLY A 186 5.23 6.05 11.78
N GLY A 187 5.13 4.74 11.52
CA GLY A 187 4.61 4.18 10.28
C GLY A 187 5.72 3.75 9.32
N VAL A 188 5.50 3.93 8.01
CA VAL A 188 6.48 3.62 6.97
C VAL A 188 7.58 4.70 6.98
N ARG A 189 8.85 4.29 7.02
CA ARG A 189 10.02 5.16 7.04
C ARG A 189 11.15 4.64 6.16
N ASP A 190 12.02 5.56 5.76
CA ASP A 190 13.24 5.25 5.02
C ASP A 190 14.22 4.47 5.89
N ILE A 191 15.06 3.65 5.25
CA ILE A 191 16.18 3.00 5.92
C ILE A 191 17.35 3.98 5.90
N VAL A 192 17.73 4.50 7.07
CA VAL A 192 18.95 5.30 7.21
C VAL A 192 20.14 4.36 7.19
N THR A 193 20.78 4.21 6.02
CA THR A 193 22.10 3.57 5.94
C THR A 193 23.15 4.62 6.28
N PHE A 194 23.71 4.57 7.48
CA PHE A 194 24.96 5.26 7.75
C PHE A 194 26.04 4.66 6.83
N PRO A 195 26.92 5.47 6.21
CA PRO A 195 28.09 4.94 5.54
C PRO A 195 28.83 4.06 6.55
N ALA A 196 29.12 2.82 6.18
CA ALA A 196 30.01 2.00 6.98
C ALA A 196 31.33 2.76 7.15
N ASP A 197 31.77 2.96 8.39
CA ASP A 197 33.14 3.36 8.64
C ASP A 197 34.03 2.29 8.00
N ASN A 198 34.69 2.64 6.91
CA ASN A 198 35.76 1.85 6.33
C ASN A 198 36.98 1.96 7.26
N SER A 199 36.89 1.38 8.46
CA SER A 199 38.08 1.00 9.20
C SER A 199 38.65 -0.24 8.51
N ASN A 200 39.58 0.02 7.58
CA ASN A 200 40.53 -0.98 7.09
C ASN A 200 41.18 -1.67 8.30
N ASP A 201 40.80 -2.91 8.57
CA ASP A 201 41.73 -3.88 9.15
C ASP A 201 42.27 -4.71 7.99
N GLN A 202 43.40 -4.26 7.48
CA GLN A 202 44.33 -5.10 6.72
C GLN A 202 44.93 -6.09 7.71
N SER A 203 44.48 -7.34 7.66
CA SER A 203 45.32 -8.47 8.04
C SER A 203 45.43 -9.37 6.83
N ASP A 204 46.60 -9.27 6.19
CA ASP A 204 47.11 -10.20 5.20
C ASP A 204 47.00 -11.64 5.71
N ASP A 205 46.41 -12.51 4.89
CA ASP A 205 46.90 -13.88 4.70
C ASP A 205 46.20 -14.51 3.49
N GLU A 206 46.91 -14.52 2.36
CA GLU A 206 46.66 -15.42 1.24
C GLU A 206 47.15 -16.83 1.64
N PRO A 207 46.50 -17.91 1.17
CA PRO A 207 47.03 -18.47 -0.08
C PRO A 207 46.00 -19.06 -1.03
N SER A 208 46.42 -19.03 -2.31
CA SER A 208 45.83 -19.68 -3.48
C SER A 208 45.34 -21.12 -3.27
N SER A 209 44.25 -21.53 -3.94
CA SER A 209 44.34 -22.28 -5.20
C SER A 209 42.97 -22.69 -5.80
N LYS A 210 42.92 -22.60 -7.14
CA LYS A 210 42.17 -23.44 -8.10
C LYS A 210 40.64 -23.33 -8.20
N ARG A 211 40.26 -22.59 -9.26
CA ARG A 211 39.10 -22.79 -10.12
C ARG A 211 38.82 -24.27 -10.42
N GLN A 212 37.55 -24.67 -10.34
CA GLN A 212 37.02 -25.77 -11.14
C GLN A 212 35.63 -25.41 -11.68
N LYS A 213 35.55 -25.30 -13.02
CA LYS A 213 34.32 -25.32 -13.82
C LYS A 213 33.91 -26.77 -14.04
N VAL A 214 32.62 -27.08 -13.92
CA VAL A 214 31.96 -28.29 -14.46
C VAL A 214 30.53 -27.84 -14.78
N SER A 215 30.27 -27.44 -16.03
CA SER A 215 29.56 -28.18 -17.10
C SER A 215 28.11 -28.50 -16.77
#